data_AF-A0AA43TYS5-F1
#
_entry.id   AF-A0AA43TYS5-F1
#
_cell.length_a   1.000
_cell.length_b   1.000
_cell.length_c   1.000
_cell.angle_alpha   90.00
_cell.angle_beta   90.00
_cell.angle_gamma   90.00
#
_symmetry.space_group_name_H-M   'P 1'
#
loop_
_entity.id
_entity.type
_entity.pdbx_description
1 polymer ?
#
loop_
_entity_poly.entity_id
_entity_poly.type
_entity_poly.pdbx_seq_one_letter_code
_entity_poly.pdbx_strand_id
1 'polypeptide(L)'
;MPRHYGPQMTEQRVLEFDRTEFPHMLPPRGTWKHWFLTSRLFHTWFALWVLMALVAFAYYEHWTRSTIFRENLPDRWTVLLHPIQATQEFIIAYRMSSRIGDGYTASVRKHGVDDCQKRASYRKAHGGGDDQGMQWWPDFERKYGTMVVDKKTGRLTDDQEVKKEYEGEVFWKVVKLYNKWMNN
;
A
#
# COMPACT_ATOMS: atom_id res chain seq x y z
N MET A 1 -20.20 -28.42 -24.95
CA MET A 1 -19.10 -28.75 -25.88
C MET A 1 -19.51 -28.29 -27.27
N PRO A 2 -18.61 -27.69 -28.07
CA PRO A 2 -18.93 -27.30 -29.45
C PRO A 2 -19.31 -28.55 -30.26
N ARG A 3 -20.39 -28.48 -31.06
CA ARG A 3 -20.84 -29.60 -31.90
C ARG A 3 -19.82 -29.85 -33.01
N HIS A 4 -19.18 -31.01 -32.98
CA HIS A 4 -18.28 -31.46 -34.04
C HIS A 4 -19.10 -32.13 -35.15
N TYR A 5 -19.06 -31.57 -36.36
CA TYR A 5 -19.73 -32.12 -37.54
C TYR A 5 -18.72 -33.00 -38.30
N GLY A 6 -18.47 -34.21 -37.80
CA GLY A 6 -17.53 -35.16 -38.37
C GLY A 6 -17.55 -36.50 -37.63
N PRO A 7 -16.86 -37.55 -38.13
CA PRO A 7 -16.66 -38.80 -37.41
C PRO A 7 -16.09 -38.53 -36.01
N GLN A 8 -16.58 -39.25 -35.00
CA GLN A 8 -16.13 -39.01 -33.62
C GLN A 8 -14.63 -39.31 -33.51
N MET A 9 -13.86 -38.34 -33.01
CA MET A 9 -12.42 -38.50 -32.83
C MET A 9 -12.16 -39.59 -31.78
N THR A 10 -11.35 -40.58 -32.13
CA THR A 10 -10.82 -41.54 -31.17
C THR A 10 -9.88 -40.82 -30.18
N GLU A 11 -9.83 -41.26 -28.93
CA GLU A 11 -9.03 -40.59 -27.87
C GLU A 11 -7.55 -40.43 -28.25
N GLN A 12 -7.00 -41.39 -28.99
CA GLN A 12 -5.63 -41.35 -29.50
C GLN A 12 -5.39 -40.20 -30.48
N ARG A 13 -6.34 -39.89 -31.36
CA ARG A 13 -6.26 -38.79 -32.33
C ARG A 13 -6.28 -37.42 -31.66
N VAL A 14 -7.02 -37.28 -30.55
CA VAL A 14 -7.07 -36.03 -29.78
C VAL A 14 -5.71 -35.73 -29.14
N LEU A 15 -5.05 -36.76 -28.60
CA LEU A 15 -3.72 -36.63 -28.02
C LEU A 15 -2.63 -36.32 -29.06
N GLU A 16 -2.74 -36.87 -30.28
CA GLU A 16 -1.87 -36.51 -31.40
C GLU A 16 -2.09 -35.06 -31.85
N PHE A 17 -3.35 -34.63 -31.95
CA PHE A 17 -3.69 -33.25 -32.30
C PHE A 17 -3.16 -32.24 -31.26
N ASP A 18 -3.18 -32.61 -29.98
CA ASP A 18 -2.67 -31.77 -28.90
C ASP A 18 -1.15 -31.61 -28.87
N ARG A 19 -0.41 -32.55 -29.47
CA ARG A 19 1.05 -32.57 -29.51
C ARG A 19 1.62 -32.04 -30.81
N THR A 20 0.80 -31.90 -31.85
CA THR A 20 1.22 -31.42 -33.16
C THR A 20 1.17 -29.90 -33.22
N GLU A 21 2.24 -29.29 -33.73
CA GLU A 21 2.32 -27.84 -33.91
C GLU A 21 1.88 -27.52 -35.34
N PHE A 22 0.76 -26.81 -35.47
CA PHE A 22 0.22 -26.42 -36.77
C PHE A 22 0.45 -24.93 -37.04
N PRO A 23 0.66 -24.53 -38.31
CA PRO A 23 0.78 -23.13 -38.69
C PRO A 23 -0.46 -22.32 -38.27
N HIS A 24 -0.26 -21.13 -37.69
CA HIS A 24 -1.32 -20.21 -37.22
C HIS A 24 -2.21 -20.71 -36.08
N MET A 25 -1.86 -21.82 -35.43
CA MET A 25 -2.59 -22.32 -34.27
C MET A 25 -1.83 -22.02 -32.97
N LEU A 26 -2.51 -22.12 -31.83
CA LEU A 26 -1.84 -22.07 -30.54
C LEU A 26 -0.81 -23.21 -30.46
N PRO A 27 0.35 -22.98 -29.82
CA PRO A 27 1.34 -24.03 -29.65
C PRO A 27 0.77 -25.19 -28.83
N PRO A 28 1.28 -26.42 -29.02
CA PRO A 28 0.71 -27.62 -28.43
C PRO A 28 0.70 -27.57 -26.89
N ARG A 29 -0.28 -28.26 -26.30
CA ARG A 29 -0.48 -28.28 -24.84
C ARG A 29 0.72 -28.91 -24.15
N GLY A 30 1.20 -28.28 -23.07
CA GLY A 30 2.40 -28.71 -22.34
C GLY A 30 3.71 -28.07 -22.82
N THR A 31 3.69 -27.25 -23.89
CA THR A 31 4.83 -26.39 -24.21
C THR A 31 4.86 -25.13 -23.33
N TRP A 32 6.06 -24.60 -23.06
CA TRP A 32 6.22 -23.35 -22.30
C TRP A 32 5.49 -22.18 -22.96
N LYS A 33 5.49 -22.11 -24.30
CA LYS A 33 4.77 -21.08 -25.07
C LYS A 33 3.26 -21.13 -24.83
N HIS A 34 2.68 -22.34 -24.83
CA HIS A 34 1.26 -22.53 -24.55
C HIS A 34 0.90 -22.10 -23.13
N TRP A 35 1.74 -22.45 -22.16
CA TRP A 35 1.57 -22.04 -20.77
C TRP A 35 1.64 -20.51 -20.62
N PHE A 36 2.65 -19.87 -21.21
CA PHE A 36 2.83 -18.41 -21.14
C PHE A 36 1.60 -17.68 -21.70
N LEU A 37 1.13 -18.06 -22.89
CA LEU A 37 0.00 -17.41 -23.57
C LEU A 37 -1.35 -17.62 -22.87
N THR A 38 -1.56 -18.79 -22.25
CA THR A 38 -2.87 -19.17 -21.71
C THR A 38 -3.01 -18.90 -20.20
N SER A 39 -1.89 -18.69 -19.48
CA SER A 39 -1.88 -18.48 -18.03
C SER A 39 -2.38 -17.08 -17.65
N ARG A 40 -3.62 -17.00 -17.16
CA ARG A 40 -4.20 -15.73 -16.68
C ARG A 40 -3.43 -15.16 -15.49
N LEU A 41 -2.97 -16.01 -14.59
CA LEU A 41 -2.27 -15.61 -13.37
C LEU A 41 -0.91 -14.99 -13.67
N PHE A 42 -0.19 -15.54 -14.65
CA PHE A 42 1.10 -15.00 -15.06
C PHE A 42 0.92 -13.58 -15.65
N HIS A 43 -0.06 -13.39 -16.54
CA HIS A 43 -0.32 -12.08 -17.15
C HIS A 43 -0.74 -11.03 -16.13
N THR A 44 -1.62 -11.38 -15.18
CA THR A 44 -2.04 -10.42 -14.13
C THR A 44 -0.89 -10.05 -13.21
N TRP A 45 -0.09 -11.04 -12.79
CA TRP A 45 1.09 -10.79 -11.97
C TRP A 45 2.10 -9.94 -12.73
N PHE A 46 2.42 -10.26 -13.98
CA PHE A 46 3.36 -9.50 -14.80
C PHE A 46 2.89 -8.06 -15.04
N ALA A 47 1.60 -7.85 -15.37
CA ALA A 47 1.04 -6.52 -15.51
C ALA A 47 1.15 -5.72 -14.20
N LEU A 48 0.87 -6.34 -13.05
CA LEU A 48 1.07 -5.71 -11.74
C LEU A 48 2.55 -5.34 -11.50
N TRP A 49 3.48 -6.21 -11.87
CA TRP A 49 4.92 -5.92 -11.75
C TRP A 49 5.36 -4.76 -12.62
N VAL A 50 4.90 -4.70 -13.87
CA VAL A 50 5.21 -3.58 -14.77
C VAL A 50 4.68 -2.27 -14.21
N LEU A 51 3.45 -2.25 -13.69
CA LEU A 51 2.88 -1.06 -13.05
C LEU A 51 3.64 -0.66 -11.79
N MET A 52 4.00 -1.62 -10.93
CA MET A 52 4.80 -1.38 -9.74
C MET A 52 6.19 -0.83 -10.08
N ALA A 53 6.84 -1.38 -11.12
CA ALA A 53 8.13 -0.89 -11.60
C ALA A 53 8.03 0.55 -12.14
N LEU A 54 6.96 0.88 -12.86
CA LEU A 54 6.72 2.22 -13.38
C LEU A 54 6.53 3.24 -12.25
N VAL A 55 5.72 2.90 -11.24
CA VAL A 55 5.52 3.74 -10.06
C VAL A 55 6.84 3.95 -9.30
N ALA A 56 7.60 2.88 -9.08
CA ALA A 56 8.91 2.96 -8.43
C ALA A 56 9.90 3.83 -9.21
N PHE A 57 9.91 3.72 -10.54
CA PHE A 57 10.76 4.53 -11.41
C PHE A 57 10.38 6.02 -11.35
N ALA A 58 9.09 6.34 -11.44
CA ALA A 58 8.61 7.71 -11.35
C ALA A 58 8.92 8.33 -9.97
N TYR A 59 8.76 7.55 -8.90
CA TYR A 59 9.14 7.97 -7.56
C TYR A 59 10.65 8.23 -7.45
N TYR A 60 11.47 7.31 -7.96
CA TYR A 60 12.92 7.45 -7.98
C TYR A 60 13.36 8.69 -8.77
N GLU A 61 12.78 8.94 -9.93
CA GLU A 61 13.05 10.14 -10.74
C GLU A 61 12.65 11.42 -9.99
N HIS A 62 11.49 11.43 -9.35
CA HIS A 62 11.05 12.56 -8.53
C HIS A 62 12.00 12.81 -7.35
N TRP A 63 12.39 11.75 -6.64
CA TRP A 63 13.27 11.86 -5.48
C TRP A 63 14.67 12.33 -5.87
N THR A 64 15.26 11.77 -6.94
CA THR A 64 16.60 12.19 -7.42
C THR A 64 16.64 13.64 -7.90
N ARG A 65 15.51 14.19 -8.39
CA ARG A 65 15.39 15.61 -8.77
C ARG A 65 15.16 16.55 -7.59
N SER A 66 14.50 16.09 -6.52
CA SER A 66 14.12 16.92 -5.36
C SER A 66 15.13 16.85 -4.20
N THR A 67 15.92 15.78 -4.12
CA THR A 67 16.89 15.59 -3.04
C THR A 67 18.12 16.48 -3.19
N ILE A 68 18.59 17.02 -2.07
CA ILE A 68 19.88 17.73 -1.99
C ILE A 68 21.08 16.77 -2.11
N PHE A 69 20.87 15.47 -1.89
CA PHE A 69 21.93 14.45 -1.87
C PHE A 69 22.17 13.79 -3.22
N ARG A 70 21.87 14.51 -4.31
CA ARG A 70 21.99 13.98 -5.67
C ARG A 70 23.42 13.59 -6.04
N GLU A 71 24.40 14.33 -5.53
CA GLU A 71 25.82 14.06 -5.80
C GLU A 71 26.34 12.80 -5.09
N ASN A 72 25.65 12.34 -4.05
CA ASN A 72 26.02 11.14 -3.30
C ASN A 72 25.45 9.84 -3.92
N LEU A 73 24.84 9.92 -5.11
CA LEU A 73 24.30 8.76 -5.80
C LEU A 73 25.43 8.00 -6.53
N PRO A 74 25.37 6.66 -6.55
CA PRO A 74 26.34 5.88 -7.31
C PRO A 74 26.27 6.23 -8.79
N ASP A 75 27.45 6.26 -9.44
CA ASP A 75 27.51 6.41 -10.88
C ASP A 75 26.82 5.21 -11.58
N ARG A 76 26.32 5.45 -12.80
CA ARG A 76 25.59 4.44 -13.59
C ARG A 76 26.45 3.20 -13.83
N TRP A 77 27.76 3.34 -13.96
CA TRP A 77 28.68 2.22 -14.11
C TRP A 77 28.87 1.43 -12.81
N THR A 78 28.92 2.10 -11.67
CA THR A 78 28.98 1.45 -10.35
C THR A 78 27.73 0.60 -10.08
N VAL A 79 26.56 1.06 -10.52
CA VAL A 79 25.31 0.28 -10.44
C VAL A 79 25.40 -1.05 -11.21
N LEU A 80 26.05 -1.05 -12.38
CA LEU A 80 26.18 -2.24 -13.22
C LEU A 80 27.29 -3.18 -12.74
N LEU A 81 28.44 -2.64 -12.35
CA LEU A 81 29.63 -3.41 -11.98
C LEU A 81 29.60 -3.89 -10.52
N HIS A 82 29.07 -3.06 -9.62
CA HIS A 82 29.05 -3.29 -8.18
C HIS A 82 27.65 -3.01 -7.57
N PRO A 83 26.65 -3.84 -7.88
CA PRO A 83 25.26 -3.60 -7.47
C PRO A 83 25.08 -3.55 -5.94
N ILE A 84 25.88 -4.30 -5.20
CA ILE A 84 25.83 -4.32 -3.72
C ILE A 84 26.33 -2.99 -3.14
N GLN A 85 27.40 -2.42 -3.69
CA GLN A 85 27.94 -1.13 -3.21
C GLN A 85 27.00 0.01 -3.58
N ALA A 86 26.51 0.02 -4.82
CA ALA A 86 25.55 1.01 -5.28
C ALA A 86 24.27 1.03 -4.45
N THR A 87 23.74 -0.13 -4.05
CA THR A 87 22.56 -0.19 -3.18
C THR A 87 22.85 0.34 -1.77
N GLN A 88 24.02 0.07 -1.21
CA GLN A 88 24.42 0.61 0.09
C GLN A 88 24.53 2.14 0.06
N GLU A 89 25.19 2.70 -0.95
CA GLU A 89 25.32 4.15 -1.14
C GLU A 89 23.95 4.82 -1.29
N PHE A 90 23.07 4.24 -2.11
CA PHE A 90 21.69 4.71 -2.24
C PHE A 90 20.92 4.70 -0.92
N ILE A 91 21.03 3.62 -0.13
CA ILE A 91 20.37 3.53 1.19
C ILE A 91 20.89 4.60 2.14
N ILE A 92 22.19 4.90 2.11
CA ILE A 92 22.80 5.96 2.94
C ILE A 92 22.24 7.33 2.54
N ALA A 93 22.23 7.65 1.24
CA ALA A 93 21.69 8.90 0.73
C ALA A 93 20.19 9.05 1.06
N TYR A 94 19.42 7.99 0.90
CA TYR A 94 18.00 7.95 1.25
C TYR A 94 17.75 8.20 2.74
N ARG A 95 18.49 7.52 3.63
CA ARG A 95 18.40 7.73 5.08
C ARG A 95 18.79 9.15 5.48
N MET A 96 19.76 9.75 4.81
CA MET A 96 20.14 11.14 5.07
C MET A 96 19.02 12.11 4.65
N SER A 97 18.41 11.87 3.49
CA SER A 97 17.24 12.61 3.01
C SER A 97 16.07 12.53 3.99
N SER A 98 15.77 11.34 4.53
CA SER A 98 14.66 11.15 5.48
C SER A 98 14.94 11.86 6.81
N ARG A 99 16.17 11.76 7.32
CA ARG A 99 16.59 12.44 8.57
C ARG A 99 16.37 13.95 8.54
N ILE A 100 16.57 14.60 7.40
CA ILE A 100 16.28 16.03 7.26
C ILE A 100 14.78 16.31 7.39
N GLY A 101 13.94 15.54 6.70
CA GLY A 101 12.49 15.69 6.79
C GLY A 101 11.96 15.44 8.20
N ASP A 102 12.50 14.39 8.85
CA ASP A 102 12.17 14.06 10.24
C ASP A 102 12.64 15.16 11.20
N GLY A 103 13.86 15.66 11.02
CA GLY A 103 14.45 16.74 11.82
C GLY A 103 13.65 18.04 11.74
N TYR A 104 13.22 18.41 10.53
CA TYR A 104 12.34 19.56 10.33
C TYR A 104 10.98 19.38 11.02
N THR A 105 10.36 18.21 10.85
CA THR A 105 9.06 17.95 11.48
C THR A 105 9.19 17.90 13.01
N ALA A 106 10.29 17.34 13.51
CA ALA A 106 10.60 17.30 14.93
C ALA A 106 10.87 18.70 15.50
N SER A 107 11.57 19.59 14.78
CA SER A 107 11.79 20.97 15.22
C SER A 107 10.47 21.74 15.30
N VAL A 108 9.59 21.62 14.30
CA VAL A 108 8.26 22.25 14.31
C VAL A 108 7.44 21.78 15.51
N ARG A 109 7.41 20.47 15.77
CA ARG A 109 6.73 19.92 16.95
C ARG A 109 7.33 20.43 18.26
N LYS A 110 8.66 20.45 18.34
CA LYS A 110 9.37 20.97 19.51
C LYS A 110 9.03 22.44 19.77
N HIS A 111 9.01 23.29 18.75
CA HIS A 111 8.63 24.69 18.90
C HIS A 111 7.23 24.85 19.49
N GLY A 112 6.25 24.07 19.04
CA GLY A 112 4.89 24.09 19.61
C GLY A 112 4.85 23.67 21.08
N VAL A 113 5.61 22.64 21.45
CA VAL A 113 5.71 22.18 22.85
C VAL A 113 6.42 23.21 23.71
N ASP A 114 7.55 23.75 23.24
CA ASP A 114 8.35 24.76 23.95
C ASP A 114 7.51 26.02 24.22
N ASP A 115 6.68 26.45 23.27
CA ASP A 115 5.81 27.61 23.45
C ASP A 115 4.67 27.34 24.46
N CYS A 116 4.10 26.13 24.47
CA CYS A 116 3.16 25.71 25.51
C CYS A 116 3.82 25.71 26.90
N GLN A 117 5.05 25.22 27.00
CA GLN A 117 5.83 25.19 28.25
C GLN A 117 6.19 26.60 28.73
N LYS A 118 6.60 27.51 27.84
CA LYS A 118 6.83 28.92 28.18
C LYS A 118 5.57 29.59 28.73
N ARG A 119 4.42 29.35 28.11
CA ARG A 119 3.13 29.89 28.58
C ARG A 119 2.75 29.30 29.95
N ALA A 120 3.00 28.00 30.16
CA ALA A 120 2.73 27.35 31.44
C ALA A 120 3.64 27.88 32.56
N SER A 121 4.94 28.02 32.30
CA SER A 121 5.89 28.59 33.26
C SER A 121 5.61 30.07 33.56
N TYR A 122 5.25 30.88 32.55
CA TYR A 122 4.84 32.28 32.76
C TYR A 122 3.64 32.41 33.70
N ARG A 123 2.61 31.57 33.52
CA ARG A 123 1.41 31.56 34.39
C ARG A 123 1.75 31.20 35.84
N LYS A 124 2.55 30.14 36.03
CA LYS A 124 3.01 29.71 37.37
C LYS A 124 3.78 30.82 38.08
N ALA A 125 4.65 31.52 37.35
CA ALA A 125 5.46 32.61 37.91
C ALA A 125 4.63 33.85 38.31
N HIS A 126 3.50 34.11 37.63
CA HIS A 126 2.63 35.27 37.90
C HIS A 126 1.44 34.96 38.83
N GLY A 127 1.54 33.91 39.65
CA GLY A 127 0.52 33.57 40.66
C GLY A 127 -0.77 32.99 40.10
N GLY A 128 -0.81 32.61 38.81
CA GLY A 128 -1.87 31.78 38.26
C GLY A 128 -1.70 30.36 38.80
N GLY A 129 -2.53 30.01 39.79
CA GLY A 129 -2.49 28.74 40.50
C GLY A 129 -2.38 27.52 39.58
N ASP A 130 -1.66 26.55 40.11
CA ASP A 130 -1.33 25.28 39.49
C ASP A 130 -2.58 24.56 38.92
N ASP A 131 -2.40 24.03 37.69
CA ASP A 131 -3.00 22.81 37.16
C ASP A 131 -4.41 22.84 36.52
N GLN A 132 -5.18 23.94 36.58
CA GLN A 132 -6.58 23.89 36.12
C GLN A 132 -6.85 24.47 34.71
N GLY A 133 -5.89 25.18 34.11
CA GLY A 133 -6.12 25.92 32.87
C GLY A 133 -6.15 25.09 31.56
N MET A 134 -5.73 23.82 31.59
CA MET A 134 -5.69 22.97 30.39
C MET A 134 -6.02 21.50 30.71
N GLN A 135 -6.78 21.25 31.77
CA GLN A 135 -7.29 19.92 32.11
C GLN A 135 -8.59 19.59 31.35
N TRP A 136 -9.22 20.59 30.72
CA TRP A 136 -10.46 20.40 29.96
C TRP A 136 -10.29 19.53 28.71
N TRP A 137 -9.13 19.53 28.03
CA TRP A 137 -8.96 18.73 26.80
C TRP A 137 -8.80 17.22 27.08
N PRO A 138 -7.91 16.77 28.00
CA PRO A 138 -7.78 15.34 28.31
C PRO A 138 -8.98 14.78 29.12
N ASP A 139 -9.64 15.60 29.95
CA ASP A 139 -10.85 15.17 30.65
C ASP A 139 -12.10 15.17 29.77
N PHE A 140 -12.16 16.02 28.74
CA PHE A 140 -13.21 15.94 27.72
C PHE A 140 -13.08 14.63 26.92
N GLU A 141 -11.88 14.27 26.45
CA GLU A 141 -11.64 12.99 25.74
C GLU A 141 -11.92 11.77 26.64
N ARG A 142 -11.55 11.81 27.94
CA ARG A 142 -11.87 10.72 28.89
C ARG A 142 -13.36 10.61 29.25
N LYS A 143 -14.08 11.74 29.33
CA LYS A 143 -15.49 11.76 29.77
C LYS A 143 -16.46 11.51 28.61
N TYR A 144 -16.07 11.80 27.38
CA TYR A 144 -16.95 11.79 26.22
C TYR A 144 -16.53 10.87 25.08
N GLY A 145 -15.32 10.28 25.10
CA GLY A 145 -14.79 9.57 23.94
C GLY A 145 -14.70 10.49 22.71
N THR A 146 -14.07 10.04 21.63
CA THR A 146 -14.16 10.77 20.35
C THR A 146 -15.58 10.62 19.81
N MET A 147 -16.54 11.43 20.26
CA MET A 147 -17.89 11.37 19.71
C MET A 147 -17.85 11.67 18.22
N VAL A 148 -18.37 10.76 17.41
CA VAL A 148 -18.54 10.94 15.97
C VAL A 148 -20.02 11.14 15.68
N VAL A 149 -20.33 11.98 14.69
CA VAL A 149 -21.71 12.13 14.22
C VAL A 149 -22.08 10.88 13.44
N ASP A 150 -23.04 10.11 13.95
CA ASP A 150 -23.58 8.97 13.22
C ASP A 150 -24.26 9.46 11.94
N LYS A 151 -23.77 8.98 10.79
CA LYS A 151 -24.26 9.37 9.46
C LYS A 151 -25.70 8.91 9.20
N LYS A 152 -26.19 7.88 9.90
CA LYS A 152 -27.56 7.35 9.73
C LYS A 152 -28.58 8.13 10.55
N THR A 153 -28.25 8.46 11.80
CA THR A 153 -29.19 9.10 12.75
C THR A 153 -28.94 10.59 12.98
N GLY A 154 -27.79 11.11 12.54
CA GLY A 154 -27.37 12.50 12.74
C GLY A 154 -27.07 12.87 14.20
N ARG A 155 -27.07 11.88 15.11
CA ARG A 155 -26.82 12.09 16.54
C ARG A 155 -25.35 11.88 16.85
N LEU A 156 -24.86 12.58 17.88
CA LEU A 156 -23.53 12.36 18.43
C LEU A 156 -23.54 11.03 19.19
N THR A 157 -22.72 10.07 18.78
CA THR A 157 -22.61 8.74 19.38
C THR A 157 -21.15 8.38 19.62
N ASP A 158 -20.89 7.45 20.54
CA ASP A 158 -19.54 6.98 20.85
C ASP A 158 -18.93 6.24 19.64
N ASP A 159 -17.74 6.65 19.22
CA ASP A 159 -16.99 6.06 18.10
C ASP A 159 -16.73 4.56 18.28
N GLN A 160 -16.58 4.09 19.53
CA GLN A 160 -16.39 2.66 19.79
C GLN A 160 -17.62 1.83 19.44
N GLU A 161 -18.83 2.35 19.64
CA GLU A 161 -20.07 1.66 19.27
C GLU A 161 -20.31 1.70 17.76
N VAL A 162 -20.11 2.86 17.16
CA VAL A 162 -20.24 3.08 15.71
C VAL A 162 -19.29 2.14 14.95
N LYS A 163 -18.03 2.06 15.38
CA LYS A 163 -17.03 1.20 14.76
C LYS A 163 -17.39 -0.29 14.84
N LYS A 164 -17.90 -0.76 15.98
CA LYS A 164 -18.35 -2.16 16.15
C LYS A 164 -19.52 -2.51 15.23
N GLU A 165 -20.48 -1.59 15.06
CA GLU A 165 -21.61 -1.79 14.14
C GLU A 165 -21.13 -1.87 12.67
N TYR A 166 -20.27 -0.94 12.25
CA TYR A 166 -19.71 -0.94 10.89
C TYR A 166 -18.86 -2.18 10.63
N GLU A 167 -18.01 -2.60 11.57
CA GLU A 167 -17.19 -3.80 11.43
C GLU A 167 -18.05 -5.07 11.32
N GLY A 168 -19.13 -5.17 12.10
CA GLY A 168 -20.09 -6.27 12.00
C GLY A 168 -20.81 -6.33 10.65
N GLU A 169 -21.31 -5.20 10.16
CA GLU A 169 -21.96 -5.12 8.85
C GLU A 169 -21.02 -5.44 7.68
N VAL A 170 -19.79 -4.92 7.73
CA VAL A 170 -18.77 -5.18 6.69
C VAL A 170 -18.38 -6.65 6.72
N PHE A 171 -18.17 -7.24 7.90
CA PHE A 171 -17.87 -8.66 8.05
C PHE A 171 -18.95 -9.54 7.40
N TRP A 172 -20.23 -9.31 7.69
CA TRP A 172 -21.32 -10.09 7.10
C TRP A 172 -21.47 -9.88 5.59
N LYS A 173 -21.17 -8.67 5.07
CA LYS A 173 -21.13 -8.41 3.62
C LYS A 173 -20.00 -9.16 2.93
N VAL A 174 -18.81 -9.17 3.53
CA VAL A 174 -17.65 -9.91 3.02
C VAL A 174 -17.91 -11.42 3.05
N VAL A 175 -18.46 -11.96 4.15
CA VAL A 175 -18.85 -13.37 4.26
C VAL A 175 -19.90 -13.75 3.20
N LYS A 176 -20.91 -12.91 2.96
CA LYS A 176 -21.90 -13.14 1.90
C LYS A 176 -21.28 -13.11 0.50
N LEU A 177 -20.37 -12.18 0.22
CA LEU A 177 -19.65 -12.11 -1.05
C LEU A 177 -18.76 -13.33 -1.26
N TYR A 178 -18.05 -13.76 -0.22
CA TYR A 178 -17.22 -14.97 -0.25
C TYR A 178 -18.06 -16.23 -0.51
N ASN A 179 -19.18 -16.41 0.22
CA ASN A 179 -20.09 -17.55 -0.02
C ASN A 179 -20.74 -17.50 -1.42
N LYS A 180 -21.01 -16.31 -1.96
CA LYS A 180 -21.50 -16.15 -3.34
C LYS A 180 -20.42 -16.50 -4.37
N TRP A 181 -19.16 -16.20 -4.10
CA TRP A 181 -18.04 -16.54 -4.98
C TRP A 181 -17.68 -18.03 -4.93
N MET A 182 -17.81 -18.69 -3.77
CA MET A 182 -17.55 -20.12 -3.61
C MET A 182 -18.60 -21.03 -4.26
N ASN A 183 -19.84 -20.55 -4.41
CA ASN A 183 -20.98 -21.33 -4.90
C ASN A 183 -21.33 -21.03 -6.38
N ASN A 184 -20.49 -20.29 -7.10
CA ASN A 184 -20.62 -19.94 -8.52
C ASN A 184 -19.36 -20.37 -9.28
#